data_AF-A0A957ZDA8-F1
#
_entry.id   AF-A0A957ZDA8-F1
#
_cell.length_a   1.000
_cell.length_b   1.000
_cell.length_c   1.000
_cell.angle_alpha   90.00
_cell.angle_beta   90.00
_cell.angle_gamma   90.00
#
_symmetry.space_group_name_H-M   'P 1'
#
loop_
_entity.id
_entity.type
_entity.pdbx_description
1 polymer ?
#
loop_
_entity_poly.entity_id
_entity_poly.type
_entity_poly.pdbx_seq_one_letter_code
_entity_poly.pdbx_strand_id
1 'polypeptide(L)'
;LQAAENGRLFYLESISRQNGYSLNYFDMKERKSEQFLDKVSAYWMTYNGKKLLYRSPTDGYAIVETKEKPKANHDKLKLNKMEVQVDPRAEWRQMFEEVRRIQRDFFYDAAMHGADWDAICATYRPWLA
;
A
#
# COMPACT_ATOMS: atom_id res chain seq x y z
N LEU A 1 6.31 8.11 9.61
CA LEU A 1 5.99 8.61 10.96
C LEU A 1 4.63 9.29 10.90
N GLN A 2 3.66 8.91 11.72
CA GLN A 2 2.32 9.53 11.76
C GLN A 2 1.90 9.74 13.22
N ALA A 3 1.36 10.91 13.54
CA ALA A 3 0.96 11.27 14.90
C ALA A 3 -0.52 10.98 15.15
N ALA A 4 -0.83 10.44 16.32
CA ALA A 4 -2.19 10.27 16.81
C ALA A 4 -2.62 11.45 17.69
N GLU A 5 -3.93 11.66 17.84
CA GLU A 5 -4.53 12.74 18.63
C GLU A 5 -4.06 12.76 20.09
N ASN A 6 -3.72 11.59 20.64
CA ASN A 6 -3.26 11.43 22.02
C ASN A 6 -1.79 11.85 22.25
N GLY A 7 -1.10 12.41 21.25
CA GLY A 7 0.29 12.80 21.35
C GLY A 7 1.27 11.63 21.21
N ARG A 8 0.83 10.49 20.66
CA ARG A 8 1.68 9.35 20.33
C ARG A 8 2.13 9.39 18.87
N LEU A 9 3.41 9.16 18.63
CA LEU A 9 3.99 9.10 17.28
C LEU A 9 4.23 7.64 16.86
N PHE A 10 3.56 7.18 15.81
CA PHE A 10 3.66 5.81 15.33
C PHE A 10 4.75 5.63 14.28
N TYR A 11 5.47 4.51 14.37
CA TYR A 11 6.58 4.18 13.48
C TYR A 11 6.77 2.67 13.31
N LEU A 12 7.28 2.28 12.14
CA LEU A 12 7.66 0.90 11.86
C LEU A 12 9.14 0.71 12.16
N GLU A 13 9.47 -0.40 12.81
CA GLU A 13 10.82 -0.84 13.08
C GLU A 13 11.08 -2.19 12.43
N SER A 14 12.18 -2.30 11.70
CA SER A 14 12.64 -3.55 11.10
C SER A 14 13.39 -4.36 12.15
N ILE A 15 12.87 -5.54 12.49
CA ILE A 15 13.50 -6.45 13.44
C ILE A 15 14.22 -7.55 12.64
N SER A 16 15.49 -7.80 12.96
CA SER A 16 16.29 -8.83 12.28
C SER A 16 15.64 -10.20 12.42
N ARG A 17 15.55 -10.95 11.31
CA ARG A 17 14.97 -12.30 11.20
C ARG A 17 13.47 -12.39 11.54
N GLN A 18 12.76 -11.26 11.57
CA GLN A 18 11.30 -11.23 11.70
C GLN A 18 10.63 -11.04 10.34
N ASN A 19 9.52 -11.75 10.11
CA ASN A 19 8.64 -11.48 8.98
C ASN A 19 7.71 -10.31 9.32
N GLY A 20 7.85 -9.20 8.61
CA GLY A 20 7.16 -7.93 8.91
C GLY A 20 7.88 -7.07 9.96
N TYR A 21 7.32 -5.89 10.19
CA TYR A 21 7.82 -4.87 11.11
C TYR A 21 7.14 -4.95 12.48
N SER A 22 7.80 -4.43 13.50
CA SER A 22 7.10 -4.01 14.72
C SER A 22 6.52 -2.63 14.50
N LEU A 23 5.22 -2.46 14.75
CA LEU A 23 4.60 -1.14 14.83
C LEU A 23 4.71 -0.66 16.27
N ASN A 24 5.48 0.39 16.47
CA ASN A 24 5.71 1.02 17.77
C ASN A 24 5.02 2.38 17.82
N TYR A 25 4.78 2.87 19.04
CA TYR A 25 4.53 4.29 19.28
C TYR A 25 5.55 4.87 20.24
N PHE A 26 5.87 6.15 20.05
CA PHE A 26 6.57 6.97 21.02
C PHE A 26 5.58 7.90 21.71
N ASP A 27 5.46 7.79 23.04
CA ASP A 27 4.67 8.72 23.85
C ASP A 27 5.46 10.00 24.09
N MET A 28 4.98 11.12 23.58
CA MET A 28 5.69 12.40 23.67
C MET A 28 5.73 12.96 25.10
N LYS A 29 4.77 12.58 25.97
CA LYS A 29 4.73 13.04 27.36
C LYS A 29 5.70 12.25 28.21
N GLU A 30 5.64 10.92 28.11
CA GLU A 30 6.52 10.03 28.89
C GLU A 30 7.92 9.89 28.30
N ARG A 31 8.09 10.29 27.04
CA ARG A 31 9.32 10.12 26.24
C ARG A 31 9.78 8.66 26.16
N LYS A 32 8.83 7.76 25.94
CA LYS A 32 9.07 6.31 25.89
C LYS A 32 8.48 5.72 24.62
N SER A 33 9.19 4.73 24.08
CA SER A 33 8.69 3.90 23.00
C SER A 33 8.10 2.60 23.54
N GLU A 34 6.97 2.19 22.98
CA GLU A 34 6.39 0.89 23.24
C GLU A 34 5.93 0.22 21.95
N GLN A 35 6.03 -1.11 21.93
CA GLN A 35 5.42 -1.91 20.88
C GLN A 35 3.90 -1.85 20.98
N PHE A 36 3.27 -1.53 19.85
CA PHE A 36 1.82 -1.45 19.70
C PHE A 36 1.25 -2.73 19.07
N LEU A 37 1.86 -3.17 17.96
CA LEU A 37 1.51 -4.38 17.24
C LEU A 37 2.78 -5.04 16.69
N ASP A 38 2.74 -6.36 16.57
CA ASP A 38 3.79 -7.15 15.96
C ASP A 38 3.40 -7.61 14.55
N LYS A 39 4.39 -7.97 13.72
CA LYS A 39 4.20 -8.54 12.36
C LYS A 39 3.30 -7.67 11.46
N VAL A 40 3.62 -6.38 11.36
CA VAL A 40 2.93 -5.42 10.49
C VAL A 40 3.72 -5.21 9.20
N SER A 41 3.09 -5.27 8.03
CA SER A 41 3.72 -4.90 6.74
C SER A 41 3.61 -3.41 6.42
N ALA A 42 2.48 -2.79 6.77
CA ALA A 42 2.20 -1.38 6.50
C ALA A 42 1.07 -0.89 7.41
N TYR A 43 1.00 0.43 7.63
CA TYR A 43 -0.09 1.05 8.36
C TYR A 43 -0.48 2.42 7.77
N TRP A 44 -1.72 2.83 8.03
CA TRP A 44 -2.30 4.11 7.63
C TRP A 44 -3.16 4.66 8.76
N MET A 45 -2.84 5.86 9.24
CA MET A 45 -3.61 6.57 10.26
C MET A 45 -4.79 7.31 9.64
N THR A 46 -5.92 7.30 10.33
CA THR A 46 -7.03 8.24 10.06
C THR A 46 -6.58 9.68 10.25
N TYR A 47 -7.20 10.62 9.53
CA TYR A 47 -6.90 12.05 9.64
C TYR A 47 -6.98 12.58 11.08
N ASN A 48 -7.99 12.13 11.84
CA ASN A 48 -8.16 12.53 13.23
C ASN A 48 -7.28 11.74 14.22
N GLY A 49 -6.44 10.82 13.76
CA GLY A 49 -5.51 10.08 14.59
C GLY A 49 -6.13 9.12 15.60
N LYS A 50 -7.45 8.84 15.53
CA LYS A 50 -8.15 7.98 16.50
C LYS A 50 -8.05 6.49 16.18
N LYS A 51 -7.92 6.17 14.89
CA LYS A 51 -7.83 4.81 14.38
C LYS A 51 -6.70 4.68 13.37
N LEU A 52 -6.19 3.46 13.22
CA LEU A 52 -5.26 3.09 12.17
C LEU A 52 -5.74 1.81 11.47
N LEU A 53 -5.58 1.78 10.16
CA LEU A 53 -5.61 0.58 9.33
C LEU A 53 -4.20 0.01 9.30
N TYR A 54 -4.02 -1.28 9.51
CA TYR A 54 -2.75 -1.94 9.25
C TYR A 54 -2.94 -3.20 8.41
N ARG A 55 -1.86 -3.61 7.75
CA ARG A 55 -1.76 -4.87 7.02
C ARG A 55 -0.76 -5.78 7.71
N SER A 56 -1.16 -7.03 7.98
CA SER A 56 -0.28 -8.11 8.40
C SER A 56 0.14 -8.97 7.21
N PRO A 57 1.36 -9.53 7.18
CA PRO A 57 1.78 -10.50 6.16
C PRO A 57 0.88 -11.74 6.08
N THR A 58 0.31 -12.18 7.20
CA THR A 58 -0.44 -13.44 7.32
C THR A 58 -1.94 -13.24 7.43
N ASP A 59 -2.37 -12.08 7.95
CA ASP A 59 -3.73 -11.89 8.44
C ASP A 59 -4.52 -10.82 7.68
N GLY A 60 -3.98 -10.31 6.58
CA GLY A 60 -4.65 -9.30 5.76
C GLY A 60 -4.76 -7.96 6.47
N TYR A 61 -5.92 -7.31 6.40
CA TYR A 61 -6.15 -5.97 6.91
C TYR A 61 -6.98 -5.96 8.19
N ALA A 62 -6.67 -5.05 9.11
CA ALA A 62 -7.46 -4.80 10.30
C ALA A 62 -7.42 -3.32 10.71
N ILE A 63 -8.47 -2.86 11.39
CA ILE A 63 -8.61 -1.49 11.88
C ILE A 63 -8.63 -1.53 13.41
N VAL A 64 -7.79 -0.71 14.03
CA VAL A 64 -7.67 -0.64 15.50
C VAL A 64 -7.66 0.81 15.98
N GLU A 65 -8.04 1.03 17.24
CA GLU A 65 -7.95 2.34 17.88
C GLU A 65 -6.53 2.64 18.35
N THR A 66 -6.09 3.90 18.31
CA THR A 66 -4.71 4.31 18.66
C THR A 66 -4.51 4.55 20.16
N LYS A 67 -5.61 4.58 20.94
CA LYS A 67 -5.58 4.90 22.36
C LYS A 67 -5.05 3.75 23.21
N GLU A 68 -5.35 2.52 22.83
CA GLU A 68 -5.02 1.32 23.61
C GLU A 68 -4.41 0.27 22.70
N LYS A 69 -3.56 -0.59 23.28
CA LYS A 69 -2.99 -1.71 22.53
C LYS A 69 -4.13 -2.65 22.11
N PRO A 70 -4.20 -3.04 20.83
CA PRO A 70 -5.28 -3.91 20.36
C PRO A 70 -5.18 -5.28 21.03
N LYS A 71 -6.32 -5.90 21.33
CA LYS A 71 -6.36 -7.28 21.80
C LYS A 71 -5.78 -8.20 20.73
N ALA A 72 -5.15 -9.31 21.14
CA ALA A 72 -4.50 -10.26 20.22
C ALA A 72 -5.45 -10.78 19.11
N ASN A 73 -6.74 -10.93 19.41
CA ASN A 73 -7.77 -11.40 18.48
C ASN A 73 -8.78 -10.30 18.12
N HIS A 74 -8.30 -9.16 17.60
CA HIS A 74 -9.20 -8.12 17.10
C HIS A 74 -9.70 -8.46 15.68
N ASP A 75 -10.85 -7.88 15.32
CA ASP A 75 -11.54 -8.22 14.07
C ASP A 75 -10.76 -7.81 12.83
N LYS A 76 -10.63 -8.77 11.91
CA LYS A 76 -10.02 -8.56 10.58
C LYS A 76 -11.08 -8.13 9.58
N LEU A 77 -10.67 -7.36 8.58
CA LEU A 77 -11.54 -7.01 7.46
C LEU A 77 -11.83 -8.26 6.62
N LYS A 78 -13.11 -8.58 6.45
CA LYS A 78 -13.58 -9.70 5.62
C LYS A 78 -13.66 -9.26 4.16
N LEU A 79 -12.52 -9.32 3.46
CA LEU A 79 -12.41 -8.90 2.05
C LEU A 79 -12.64 -10.05 1.06
N ASN A 80 -12.85 -11.27 1.54
CA ASN A 80 -13.00 -12.48 0.70
C ASN A 80 -14.28 -12.51 -0.15
N LYS A 81 -15.25 -11.65 0.14
CA LYS A 81 -16.49 -11.48 -0.63
C LYS A 81 -16.49 -10.19 -1.45
N MET A 82 -15.37 -9.48 -1.51
CA MET A 82 -15.26 -8.28 -2.32
C MET A 82 -15.14 -8.71 -3.78
N GLU A 83 -16.07 -8.25 -4.60
CA GLU A 83 -16.09 -8.49 -6.03
C GLU A 83 -15.78 -7.19 -6.77
N VAL A 84 -15.14 -7.31 -7.92
CA VAL A 84 -14.87 -6.20 -8.82
C VAL A 84 -15.47 -6.55 -10.17
N GLN A 85 -16.15 -5.59 -10.78
CA GLN A 85 -16.60 -5.73 -12.15
C GLN A 85 -15.41 -5.60 -13.09
N VAL A 86 -15.17 -6.63 -13.90
CA VAL A 86 -14.05 -6.67 -14.84
C VAL A 86 -14.59 -6.72 -16.27
N ASP A 87 -14.13 -5.81 -17.13
CA ASP A 87 -14.30 -5.88 -18.58
C ASP A 87 -12.91 -6.08 -19.22
N PRO A 88 -12.51 -7.33 -19.51
CA PRO A 88 -11.17 -7.61 -20.01
C PRO A 88 -10.82 -6.81 -21.28
N ARG A 89 -11.78 -6.64 -22.22
CA ARG A 89 -11.51 -5.96 -23.49
C ARG A 89 -11.37 -4.46 -23.31
N ALA A 90 -12.12 -3.85 -22.40
CA ALA A 90 -11.93 -2.44 -22.06
C ALA A 90 -10.64 -2.22 -21.27
N GLU A 91 -10.35 -3.08 -20.28
CA GLU A 91 -9.18 -2.97 -19.42
C GLU A 91 -7.87 -3.21 -20.17
N TRP A 92 -7.80 -4.21 -21.06
CA TRP A 92 -6.58 -4.44 -21.86
C TRP A 92 -6.25 -3.25 -22.74
N ARG A 93 -7.26 -2.61 -23.33
CA ARG A 93 -7.08 -1.37 -24.09
C ARG A 93 -6.54 -0.26 -23.19
N GLN A 94 -7.12 -0.06 -22.00
CA GLN A 94 -6.65 0.95 -21.05
C GLN A 94 -5.21 0.68 -20.59
N MET A 95 -4.89 -0.55 -20.20
CA MET A 95 -3.57 -0.96 -19.72
C MET A 95 -2.51 -0.76 -20.80
N PHE A 96 -2.82 -1.12 -22.05
CA PHE A 96 -1.90 -0.91 -23.17
C PHE A 96 -1.62 0.57 -23.42
N GLU A 97 -2.64 1.42 -23.44
CA GLU A 97 -2.45 2.86 -23.62
C GLU A 97 -1.68 3.49 -22.44
N GLU A 98 -1.87 2.98 -21.22
CA GLU A 98 -1.09 3.39 -20.05
C GLU A 98 0.39 3.02 -20.22
N VAL A 99 0.69 1.78 -20.60
CA VAL A 99 2.07 1.32 -20.85
C VAL A 99 2.71 2.11 -21.98
N ARG A 100 1.97 2.38 -23.08
CA ARG A 100 2.45 3.23 -24.18
C ARG A 100 2.90 4.60 -23.67
N ARG A 101 2.06 5.26 -22.86
CA ARG A 101 2.36 6.58 -22.28
C ARG A 101 3.53 6.52 -21.30
N ILE A 102 3.55 5.53 -20.40
CA ILE A 102 4.63 5.36 -19.43
C ILE A 102 5.98 5.19 -20.14
N GLN A 103 6.05 4.35 -21.17
CA GLN A 103 7.28 4.19 -21.93
C GLN A 103 7.65 5.50 -22.64
N ARG A 104 6.72 6.16 -23.34
CA ARG A 104 6.98 7.45 -23.99
C ARG A 104 7.55 8.50 -23.03
N ASP A 105 6.98 8.60 -21.84
CA ASP A 105 7.25 9.70 -20.91
C ASP A 105 8.44 9.41 -19.96
N PHE A 106 8.74 8.12 -19.72
CA PHE A 106 9.73 7.71 -18.70
C PHE A 106 10.82 6.76 -19.21
N PHE A 107 10.83 6.39 -20.50
CA PHE A 107 11.98 5.68 -21.06
C PHE A 107 13.21 6.59 -21.04
N TYR A 108 14.35 6.03 -20.64
CA TYR A 108 15.55 6.83 -20.32
C TYR A 108 16.13 7.57 -21.53
N ASP A 109 15.90 7.06 -22.74
CA ASP A 109 16.23 7.71 -24.00
C ASP A 109 14.94 8.22 -24.68
N ALA A 110 14.74 9.53 -24.69
CA ALA A 110 13.55 10.13 -25.29
C ALA A 110 13.39 9.80 -26.79
N ALA A 111 14.48 9.46 -27.49
CA ALA A 111 14.43 9.04 -28.89
C ALA A 111 14.11 7.54 -29.07
N MET A 112 13.89 6.80 -27.97
CA MET A 112 13.55 5.37 -28.01
C MET A 112 14.57 4.53 -28.78
N HIS A 113 15.86 4.89 -28.72
CA HIS A 113 16.92 4.29 -29.56
C HIS A 113 16.65 4.36 -31.07
N GLY A 114 15.91 5.38 -31.51
CA GLY A 114 15.50 5.57 -32.90
C GLY A 114 14.30 4.73 -33.34
N ALA A 115 13.64 4.02 -32.41
CA ALA A 115 12.43 3.27 -32.72
C ALA A 115 11.21 4.19 -32.88
N ASP A 116 10.40 3.96 -33.92
CA ASP A 116 9.09 4.60 -34.05
C ASP A 116 8.11 3.95 -33.07
N TRP A 117 8.02 4.54 -31.88
CA TRP A 117 7.18 4.03 -30.80
C TRP A 117 5.70 3.99 -31.17
N ASP A 118 5.24 4.96 -31.96
CA ASP A 118 3.84 5.03 -32.39
C ASP A 118 3.51 3.92 -33.38
N ALA A 119 4.41 3.62 -34.34
CA ALA A 119 4.26 2.51 -35.28
C ALA A 119 4.32 1.15 -34.57
N ILE A 120 5.20 0.98 -33.59
CA ILE A 120 5.27 -0.23 -32.77
C ILE A 120 3.94 -0.43 -32.05
N CYS A 121 3.44 0.58 -31.34
CA CYS A 121 2.16 0.47 -30.64
C CYS A 121 0.99 0.19 -31.60
N ALA A 122 0.98 0.79 -32.80
CA ALA A 122 -0.04 0.52 -33.81
C ALA A 122 -0.03 -0.95 -34.28
N THR A 123 1.14 -1.59 -34.32
CA THR A 123 1.28 -3.01 -34.68
C THR A 123 0.65 -3.93 -33.63
N TYR A 124 0.76 -3.59 -32.34
CA TYR A 124 0.25 -4.41 -31.24
C TYR A 124 -1.20 -4.11 -30.84
N ARG A 125 -1.71 -2.90 -31.10
CA ARG A 125 -3.07 -2.50 -30.73
C ARG A 125 -4.18 -3.45 -31.23
N PRO A 126 -4.13 -4.03 -32.45
CA PRO A 126 -5.13 -4.98 -32.93
C PRO A 126 -5.22 -6.29 -32.14
N TRP A 127 -4.20 -6.60 -31.32
CA TRP A 127 -4.13 -7.86 -30.56
C TRP A 127 -4.78 -7.77 -29.17
N LEU A 128 -5.31 -6.59 -28.79
CA LEU A 128 -5.94 -6.33 -27.48
C LEU A 128 -7.38 -6.88 -27.37
N ALA A 129 -7.73 -7.82 -28.26
CA ALA A 129 -9.03 -8.46 -28.46
C ALA A 129 -10.14 -7.60 -29.07
#